data_AF-A0A960UIK4-F1
#
_entry.id   AF-A0A960UIK4-F1
#
_cell.length_a   1.000
_cell.length_b   1.000
_cell.length_c   1.000
_cell.angle_alpha   90.00
_cell.angle_beta   90.00
_cell.angle_gamma   90.00
#
_symmetry.space_group_name_H-M   'P 1'
#
loop_
_entity.id
_entity.type
_entity.pdbx_description
1 polymer ?
#
loop_
_entity_poly.entity_id
_entity_poly.type
_entity_poly.pdbx_seq_one_letter_code
_entity_poly.pdbx_strand_id
1 'polypeptide(L)'
;DIYYEDLLERRPHQDRHRLLGKEVVDGTVCDMLESVPVEAGTSAYLGRVSWIDTKTLLPRRVDYHEREAAKASKRWELLAHRRVKGYWTVLDSRVTDLETGHSTRLTVHEAIYDRGLPASLFTPRALADETLEAEYRP
;
A
#
# COMPACT_ATOMS: atom_id res chain seq x y z
N ASP A 1 8.05 -5.69 10.22
CA ASP A 1 7.94 -4.89 8.97
C ASP A 1 6.50 -4.50 8.64
N ILE A 2 5.58 -5.45 8.46
CA ILE A 2 4.19 -5.14 8.06
C ILE A 2 3.28 -5.15 9.28
N TYR A 3 2.47 -4.10 9.44
CA TYR A 3 1.40 -4.02 10.45
C TYR A 3 0.05 -4.36 9.84
N TYR A 4 -0.93 -4.72 10.68
CA TYR A 4 -2.29 -5.01 10.24
C TYR A 4 -2.89 -3.84 9.45
N GLU A 5 -2.65 -2.58 9.86
CA GLU A 5 -3.09 -1.38 9.15
C GLU A 5 -2.54 -1.29 7.71
N ASP A 6 -1.35 -1.83 7.42
CA ASP A 6 -0.77 -1.78 6.07
C ASP A 6 -1.55 -2.64 5.05
N LEU A 7 -2.37 -3.57 5.55
CA LEU A 7 -3.25 -4.42 4.76
C LEU A 7 -4.68 -3.86 4.67
N LEU A 8 -4.97 -2.76 5.39
CA LEU A 8 -6.26 -2.09 5.38
C LEU A 8 -6.29 -0.94 4.39
N GLU A 9 -7.49 -0.62 3.92
CA GLU A 9 -7.71 0.61 3.16
C GLU A 9 -7.71 1.81 4.11
N ARG A 10 -6.85 2.80 3.81
CA ARG A 10 -6.88 4.13 4.43
C ARG A 10 -7.46 5.15 3.45
N ARG A 11 -8.59 5.76 3.83
CA ARG A 11 -9.31 6.73 3.00
C ARG A 11 -8.57 8.08 2.96
N PRO A 12 -8.58 8.81 1.83
CA PRO A 12 -7.90 10.10 1.72
C PRO A 12 -8.29 11.13 2.80
N HIS A 13 -9.58 11.21 3.15
CA HIS A 13 -10.04 12.19 4.15
C HIS A 13 -9.55 11.91 5.58
N GLN A 14 -8.97 10.74 5.85
CA GLN A 14 -8.41 10.39 7.17
C GLN A 14 -7.04 11.04 7.39
N ASP A 15 -6.45 11.63 6.34
CA ASP A 15 -5.15 12.30 6.39
C ASP A 15 -5.25 13.74 5.87
N ARG A 16 -4.41 14.62 6.41
CA ARG A 16 -4.06 15.90 5.81
C ARG A 16 -2.89 15.68 4.86
N HIS A 17 -3.06 16.12 3.62
CA HIS A 17 -2.10 15.90 2.56
C HIS A 17 -1.39 17.20 2.16
N ARG A 18 -0.08 17.12 1.91
CA ARG A 18 0.73 18.23 1.42
C ARG A 18 1.71 17.77 0.35
N LEU A 19 1.75 18.47 -0.77
CA LEU A 19 2.80 18.29 -1.77
C LEU A 19 4.09 18.96 -1.28
N LEU A 20 5.17 18.19 -1.20
CA LEU A 20 6.49 18.67 -0.77
C LEU A 20 7.36 19.11 -1.96
N GLY A 21 7.01 18.68 -3.17
CA GLY A 21 7.77 18.95 -4.38
C GLY A 21 7.82 17.74 -5.30
N LYS A 22 8.86 17.70 -6.15
CA LYS A 22 9.12 16.59 -7.06
C LYS A 22 10.53 16.04 -6.82
N GLU A 23 10.67 14.74 -6.90
CA GLU A 23 11.94 14.03 -6.83
C GLU A 23 12.00 12.92 -7.87
N VAL A 24 13.22 12.50 -8.23
CA VAL A 24 13.44 11.35 -9.10
C VAL A 24 13.75 10.12 -8.24
N VAL A 25 12.91 9.08 -8.37
CA VAL A 25 13.10 7.78 -7.71
C VAL A 25 13.29 6.73 -8.78
N ASP A 26 14.44 6.07 -8.80
CA ASP A 26 14.82 5.06 -9.82
C ASP A 26 14.58 5.53 -11.26
N GLY A 27 14.99 6.77 -11.57
CA GLY A 27 14.81 7.38 -12.89
C GLY A 27 13.38 7.85 -13.20
N THR A 28 12.43 7.72 -12.26
CA THR A 28 11.03 8.15 -12.43
C THR A 28 10.75 9.44 -11.67
N VAL A 29 10.22 10.45 -12.38
CA VAL A 29 9.78 11.71 -11.75
C VAL A 29 8.51 11.47 -10.94
N CYS A 30 8.59 11.76 -9.64
CA CYS A 30 7.53 11.54 -8.68
C CYS A 30 7.12 12.83 -7.99
N ASP A 31 5.83 12.98 -7.70
CA ASP A 31 5.32 13.95 -6.74
C ASP A 31 5.51 13.42 -5.32
N MET A 32 6.13 14.23 -4.46
CA MET A 32 6.29 13.92 -3.04
C MET A 32 5.05 14.36 -2.28
N LEU A 33 4.34 13.39 -1.71
CA LEU A 33 3.11 13.61 -0.96
C LEU A 33 3.31 13.23 0.51
N GLU A 34 3.32 14.23 1.38
CA GLU A 34 3.19 14.02 2.81
C GLU A 34 1.73 13.78 3.18
N SER A 35 1.49 12.81 4.06
CA SER A 35 0.17 12.49 4.60
C SER A 35 0.27 12.29 6.11
N VAL A 36 -0.47 13.09 6.86
CA VAL A 36 -0.49 13.07 8.34
C VAL A 36 -1.91 12.79 8.82
N PRO A 37 -2.15 11.79 9.70
CA PRO A 37 -3.48 11.52 10.23
C PRO A 37 -4.16 12.75 10.79
N VAL A 38 -5.44 12.95 10.45
CA VAL A 38 -6.25 14.05 10.98
C VAL A 38 -6.50 13.85 12.48
N GLU A 39 -6.79 12.61 12.87
CA GLU A 39 -7.10 12.22 14.25
C GLU A 39 -5.96 11.37 14.81
N ALA A 40 -5.35 11.81 15.91
CA ALA A 40 -4.29 11.08 16.58
C ALA A 40 -4.77 9.72 17.08
N GLY A 41 -3.92 8.69 16.98
CA GLY A 41 -4.24 7.33 17.41
C GLY A 41 -5.07 6.50 16.42
N THR A 42 -5.53 7.08 15.31
CA THR A 42 -6.22 6.35 14.22
C THR A 42 -5.27 5.66 13.23
N SER A 43 -3.97 5.74 13.50
CA SER A 43 -2.88 5.24 12.67
C SER A 43 -1.74 4.81 13.59
N ALA A 44 -1.06 3.72 13.24
CA ALA A 44 0.19 3.31 13.84
C ALA A 44 1.35 4.27 13.48
N TYR A 45 1.16 5.10 12.46
CA TYR A 45 2.14 6.08 11.97
C TYR A 45 1.74 7.50 12.34
N LEU A 46 2.71 8.31 12.76
CA LEU A 46 2.60 9.76 12.87
C LEU A 46 2.41 10.42 11.50
N GLY A 47 2.89 9.78 10.43
CA GLY A 47 2.73 10.24 9.06
C GLY A 47 3.48 9.36 8.07
N ARG A 48 3.28 9.64 6.78
CA ARG A 48 4.00 9.01 5.68
C ARG A 48 4.35 10.02 4.59
N VAL A 49 5.46 9.78 3.90
CA VAL A 49 5.80 10.47 2.64
C VAL A 49 5.77 9.46 1.52
N SER A 50 5.00 9.74 0.47
CA SER A 50 4.86 8.88 -0.70
C SER A 50 5.43 9.57 -1.93
N TRP A 51 6.23 8.85 -2.72
CA TRP A 51 6.73 9.31 -4.01
C TRP A 51 5.84 8.74 -5.11
N ILE A 52 4.89 9.54 -5.58
CA ILE A 52 3.86 9.12 -6.53
C ILE A 52 4.34 9.36 -7.96
N ASP A 53 4.44 8.30 -8.76
CA ASP A 53 4.75 8.43 -10.19
C ASP A 53 3.64 9.22 -10.90
N THR A 54 4.03 10.33 -11.51
CA THR A 54 3.11 11.26 -12.19
C THR A 54 2.37 10.67 -13.39
N LYS A 55 2.83 9.54 -13.94
CA LYS A 55 2.22 8.87 -15.10
C LYS A 55 1.26 7.76 -14.70
N THR A 56 1.61 7.00 -13.67
CA THR A 56 0.85 5.81 -13.25
C THR A 56 -0.03 6.06 -12.04
N LEU A 57 0.27 7.12 -11.28
CA LEU A 57 -0.30 7.45 -9.97
C LEU A 57 -0.06 6.37 -8.90
N LEU A 58 0.85 5.42 -9.16
CA LEU A 58 1.32 4.48 -8.16
C LEU A 58 2.44 5.10 -7.32
N PRO A 59 2.52 4.79 -6.01
CA PRO A 59 3.72 5.06 -5.25
C PRO A 59 4.89 4.22 -5.79
N ARG A 60 6.05 4.85 -5.99
CA ARG A 60 7.33 4.18 -6.22
C ARG A 60 7.99 3.79 -4.90
N ARG A 61 7.81 4.64 -3.89
CA ARG A 61 8.32 4.49 -2.53
C ARG A 61 7.33 5.10 -1.54
N VAL A 62 7.21 4.52 -0.35
CA VAL A 62 6.52 5.12 0.79
C VAL A 62 7.40 4.98 2.02
N ASP A 63 7.71 6.10 2.68
CA ASP A 63 8.41 6.14 3.94
C ASP A 63 7.41 6.41 5.06
N TYR A 64 7.43 5.58 6.10
CA TYR A 64 6.51 5.63 7.23
C TYR A 64 7.25 6.09 8.49
N HIS A 65 6.60 6.95 9.27
CA HIS A 65 7.15 7.55 10.48
C HIS A 65 6.33 7.12 11.69
N GLU A 66 6.88 6.23 12.52
CA GLU A 66 6.15 5.68 13.69
C GLU A 66 6.37 6.45 14.99
N ARG A 67 7.61 6.87 15.24
CA ARG A 67 8.01 7.47 16.53
C ARG A 67 8.47 8.91 16.39
N GLU A 68 9.14 9.22 15.28
CA GLU A 68 9.71 10.54 15.02
C GLU A 68 9.32 10.99 13.61
N ALA A 69 8.66 12.14 13.50
CA ALA A 69 8.20 12.67 12.20
C ALA A 69 9.36 12.93 11.21
N ALA A 70 10.58 13.16 11.69
CA ALA A 70 11.74 13.45 10.86
C ALA A 70 12.49 12.20 10.38
N LYS A 71 12.22 11.02 10.93
CA LYS A 71 12.97 9.79 10.65
C LYS A 71 12.03 8.66 10.29
N ALA A 72 12.15 8.16 9.07
CA ALA A 72 11.39 6.99 8.65
C ALA A 72 11.89 5.74 9.40
N SER A 73 10.97 4.97 9.97
CA SER A 73 11.24 3.67 10.60
C SER A 73 11.03 2.51 9.64
N LYS A 74 10.18 2.71 8.63
CA LYS A 74 9.80 1.67 7.67
C LYS A 74 9.68 2.24 6.27
N ARG A 75 10.08 1.44 5.28
CA ARG A 75 10.01 1.80 3.86
C ARG A 75 9.33 0.72 3.05
N TRP A 76 8.34 1.11 2.25
CA TRP A 76 7.74 0.30 1.20
C TRP A 76 8.28 0.74 -0.17
N GLU A 77 8.59 -0.23 -1.04
CA GLU A 77 9.16 0.00 -2.38
C GLU A 77 8.43 -0.81 -3.44
N LEU A 78 8.17 -0.18 -4.58
CA LEU A 78 7.57 -0.82 -5.74
C LEU A 78 8.65 -1.48 -6.61
N LEU A 79 8.61 -2.81 -6.71
CA LEU A 79 9.58 -3.57 -7.52
C LEU A 79 9.04 -3.88 -8.92
N ALA A 80 7.76 -4.28 -9.03
CA ALA A 80 7.13 -4.54 -10.32
C ALA A 80 5.65 -4.17 -10.31
N HIS A 81 5.18 -3.67 -11.44
CA HIS A 81 3.76 -3.39 -11.69
C HIS A 81 3.44 -3.56 -13.17
N ARG A 82 2.17 -3.81 -13.49
CA ARG A 82 1.68 -3.81 -14.87
C ARG A 82 0.22 -3.39 -14.92
N ARG A 83 -0.31 -3.14 -16.12
CA ARG A 83 -1.75 -3.02 -16.31
C ARG A 83 -2.38 -4.41 -16.45
N VAL A 84 -3.40 -4.70 -15.65
CA VAL A 84 -4.24 -5.90 -15.76
C VAL A 84 -5.69 -5.45 -15.90
N LYS A 85 -6.33 -5.81 -17.02
CA LYS A 85 -7.67 -5.29 -17.40
C LYS A 85 -7.82 -3.75 -17.29
N GLY A 86 -6.75 -3.01 -17.58
CA GLY A 86 -6.75 -1.54 -17.54
C GLY A 86 -6.38 -0.92 -16.19
N TYR A 87 -6.31 -1.72 -15.11
CA TYR A 87 -5.90 -1.26 -13.78
C TYR A 87 -4.39 -1.40 -13.61
N TRP A 88 -3.74 -0.34 -13.11
CA TRP A 88 -2.35 -0.46 -12.66
C TRP A 88 -2.31 -1.31 -11.39
N THR A 89 -1.61 -2.45 -11.46
CA THR A 89 -1.52 -3.45 -10.40
C THR A 89 -0.08 -3.60 -9.95
N VAL A 90 0.16 -3.47 -8.65
CA VAL A 90 1.43 -3.84 -8.03
C VAL A 90 1.55 -5.36 -8.04
N LEU A 91 2.64 -5.87 -8.61
CA LEU A 91 2.92 -7.31 -8.67
C LEU A 91 4.03 -7.73 -7.73
N ASP A 92 4.91 -6.82 -7.38
CA ASP A 92 6.04 -7.11 -6.50
C ASP A 92 6.39 -5.85 -5.72
N SER A 93 6.48 -6.01 -4.40
CA SER A 93 6.83 -4.94 -3.48
C SER A 93 7.63 -5.45 -2.31
N ARG A 94 8.37 -4.55 -1.67
CA ARG A 94 9.18 -4.85 -0.49
C ARG A 94 8.88 -3.86 0.60
N VAL A 95 8.75 -4.36 1.82
CA VAL A 95 8.72 -3.57 3.04
C VAL A 95 9.97 -3.87 3.83
N THR A 96 10.70 -2.83 4.22
CA THR A 96 11.93 -2.94 5.00
C THR A 96 11.76 -2.16 6.29
N ASP A 97 12.03 -2.80 7.43
CA ASP A 97 12.27 -2.11 8.70
C ASP A 97 13.66 -1.47 8.64
N LEU A 98 13.72 -0.14 8.69
CA LEU A 98 14.94 0.62 8.48
C LEU A 98 15.87 0.63 9.70
N GLU A 99 15.38 0.23 10.88
CA GLU A 99 16.19 0.15 12.09
C GLU A 99 16.96 -1.17 12.15
N THR A 100 16.28 -2.27 11.80
CA THR A 100 16.82 -3.64 11.89
C THR A 100 17.37 -4.16 10.57
N GLY A 101 16.93 -3.61 9.43
CA GLY A 101 17.22 -4.10 8.09
C GLY A 101 16.44 -5.36 7.69
N HIS A 102 15.55 -5.87 8.55
CA HIS A 102 14.65 -6.97 8.20
C HIS A 102 13.69 -6.53 7.07
N SER A 103 13.35 -7.45 6.17
CA SER A 103 12.48 -7.13 5.05
C SER A 103 11.50 -8.25 4.71
N THR A 104 10.32 -7.84 4.24
CA THR A 104 9.25 -8.70 3.78
C THR A 104 8.93 -8.35 2.32
N ARG A 105 8.83 -9.35 1.45
CA ARG A 105 8.48 -9.17 0.03
C ARG A 105 7.09 -9.73 -0.23
N LEU A 106 6.23 -8.95 -0.88
CA LEU A 106 4.91 -9.39 -1.33
C LEU A 106 4.92 -9.51 -2.85
N THR A 107 4.50 -10.68 -3.34
CA THR A 107 4.42 -10.97 -4.78
C THR A 107 3.02 -11.45 -5.13
N VAL A 108 2.46 -10.89 -6.21
CA VAL A 108 1.16 -11.28 -6.78
C VAL A 108 1.42 -12.03 -8.07
N HIS A 109 1.11 -13.34 -8.07
CA HIS A 109 1.25 -14.18 -9.25
C HIS A 109 0.10 -13.97 -10.25
N GLU A 110 -1.12 -13.83 -9.72
CA GLU A 110 -2.32 -13.67 -10.52
C GLU A 110 -3.25 -12.64 -9.88
N ALA A 111 -3.81 -11.78 -10.73
CA ALA A 111 -4.82 -10.80 -10.35
C ALA A 111 -5.90 -10.79 -11.44
N ILE A 112 -7.15 -11.05 -11.06
CA ILE A 112 -8.28 -11.06 -11.98
C ILE A 112 -9.30 -10.03 -11.50
N TYR A 113 -9.58 -9.04 -12.34
CA TYR A 113 -10.53 -7.98 -12.05
C TYR A 113 -11.93 -8.28 -12.62
N ASP A 114 -12.93 -7.61 -12.05
CA ASP A 114 -14.32 -7.59 -12.52
C ASP A 114 -14.97 -8.97 -12.65
N ARG A 115 -14.72 -9.84 -11.67
CA ARG A 115 -15.26 -11.21 -11.62
C ARG A 115 -16.70 -11.33 -11.10
N GLY A 116 -17.30 -10.24 -10.62
CA GLY A 116 -18.63 -10.27 -10.02
C GLY A 116 -18.69 -11.07 -8.72
N LEU A 117 -17.68 -10.91 -7.85
CA LEU A 117 -17.62 -11.59 -6.55
C LEU A 117 -18.83 -11.20 -5.68
N PRO A 118 -19.61 -12.16 -5.15
CA PRO A 118 -20.79 -11.84 -4.35
C PRO A 118 -20.41 -11.36 -2.95
N ALA A 119 -21.22 -10.45 -2.39
CA ALA A 119 -20.99 -9.88 -1.07
C ALA A 119 -20.93 -10.94 0.05
N SER A 120 -21.56 -12.11 -0.16
CA SER A 120 -21.55 -13.24 0.78
C SER A 120 -20.16 -13.79 1.08
N LEU A 121 -19.18 -13.57 0.20
CA LEU A 121 -17.78 -13.98 0.43
C LEU A 121 -17.09 -13.12 1.50
N PHE A 122 -17.57 -11.90 1.76
CA PHE A 122 -16.93 -10.96 2.69
C PHE A 122 -17.57 -11.03 4.08
N THR A 123 -17.70 -12.24 4.61
CA THR A 123 -18.29 -12.50 5.94
C THR A 123 -17.41 -13.43 6.76
N PRO A 124 -17.45 -13.37 8.11
CA PRO A 124 -16.70 -14.31 8.96
C PRO A 124 -17.02 -15.77 8.67
N ARG A 125 -18.25 -16.07 8.22
CA ARG A 125 -18.66 -17.43 7.83
C ARG A 125 -17.86 -17.95 6.63
N ALA A 126 -17.59 -17.12 5.64
CA ALA A 126 -16.79 -17.51 4.47
C ALA A 126 -15.34 -17.86 4.85
N LEU A 127 -14.80 -17.24 5.91
CA LEU A 127 -13.47 -17.60 6.44
C LEU A 127 -13.44 -18.97 7.13
N ALA A 128 -14.58 -19.46 7.63
CA ALA A 128 -14.68 -20.72 8.35
C ALA A 128 -15.06 -21.91 7.44
N ASP A 129 -15.55 -21.63 6.23
CA ASP A 129 -16.03 -22.64 5.28
C ASP A 129 -15.54 -22.30 3.87
N GLU A 130 -14.40 -22.88 3.49
CA GLU A 130 -13.74 -22.65 2.21
C GLU A 130 -14.58 -23.09 1.00
N THR A 131 -15.61 -23.93 1.18
CA THR A 131 -16.46 -24.37 0.07
C THR A 131 -17.25 -23.21 -0.53
N LEU A 132 -17.49 -22.16 0.25
CA LEU A 132 -18.24 -20.97 -0.16
C LEU A 132 -17.50 -20.12 -1.20
N GLU A 133 -16.17 -20.20 -1.26
CA GLU A 133 -15.33 -19.43 -2.19
C GLU A 133 -14.76 -20.25 -3.35
N ALA A 134 -14.98 -21.58 -3.36
CA ALA A 134 -14.33 -22.49 -4.30
C ALA A 134 -14.58 -22.13 -5.79
N GLU A 135 -15.79 -21.71 -6.14
CA GLU A 135 -16.14 -21.29 -7.52
C GLU A 135 -15.51 -19.94 -7.92
N TYR A 136 -14.99 -19.18 -6.96
CA TYR A 136 -14.50 -17.83 -7.14
C TYR A 136 -12.99 -17.70 -7.05
N ARG A 137 -12.26 -18.75 -6.66
CA ARG A 137 -10.79 -18.76 -6.64
C ARG A 137 -10.24 -18.55 -8.07
N PRO A 138 -9.09 -17.87 -8.23
CA PRO A 138 -8.38 -17.72 -9.51
C PRO A 138 -8.02 -19.07 -10.14
#